data_AF-A0A7S3C428-F1
#
_entry.id   AF-A0A7S3C428-F1
#
_cell.length_a   1.000
_cell.length_b   1.000
_cell.length_c   1.000
_cell.angle_alpha   90.00
_cell.angle_beta   90.00
_cell.angle_gamma   90.00
#
_symmetry.space_group_name_H-M   'P 1'
#
loop_
_entity.id
_entity.type
_entity.pdbx_description
1 polymer ?
#
loop_
_entity_poly.entity_id
_entity_poly.type
_entity_poly.pdbx_seq_one_letter_code
_entity_poly.pdbx_strand_id
1 'polypeptide(L)'
;GIKAALRESKSAMVRDASTQRFAQGLGNVATKQGQTKKVNTGEKPTVGVSFAFELSDLIKTIEGTNAHYVRCIKPNTKASPTAWNEKLCLDQLIYSGVFEVVKIRKLGYPFWMDHRVFARRYGWLIPAESRPVSSSFAEAGSKAANAIDRE
;
A
#
# COMPACT_ATOMS: atom_id res chain seq x y z
N GLY A 1 7.42 -39.84 -18.25
CA GLY A 1 7.50 -39.35 -16.84
C GLY A 1 6.30 -38.48 -16.51
N ILE A 2 6.00 -38.25 -15.23
CA ILE A 2 4.74 -37.62 -14.76
C ILE A 2 4.42 -36.30 -15.50
N LYS A 3 5.41 -35.43 -15.74
CA LYS A 3 5.19 -34.16 -16.47
C LYS A 3 4.74 -34.34 -17.94
N ALA A 4 5.22 -35.37 -18.62
CA ALA A 4 4.79 -35.68 -19.99
C ALA A 4 3.35 -36.22 -19.99
N ALA A 5 3.04 -37.13 -19.05
CA ALA A 5 1.69 -37.66 -18.87
C ALA A 5 0.66 -36.58 -18.52
N LEU A 6 1.04 -35.56 -17.74
CA LEU A 6 0.17 -34.42 -17.41
C LEU A 6 -0.10 -33.51 -18.61
N ARG A 7 0.87 -33.34 -19.52
CA ARG A 7 0.71 -32.56 -20.76
C ARG A 7 -0.14 -33.28 -21.81
N GLU A 8 -0.14 -34.60 -21.77
CA GLU A 8 -0.97 -35.46 -22.63
C GLU A 8 -2.36 -35.73 -22.03
N SER A 9 -2.69 -35.09 -20.91
CA SER A 9 -3.99 -35.28 -20.24
C SER A 9 -5.16 -34.90 -21.15
N LYS A 10 -6.22 -35.73 -21.15
CA LYS A 10 -7.47 -35.45 -21.89
C LYS A 10 -8.22 -34.22 -21.36
N SER A 11 -7.93 -33.79 -20.12
CA SER A 11 -8.52 -32.59 -19.53
C SER A 11 -7.74 -31.34 -19.93
N ALA A 12 -8.43 -30.35 -20.50
CA ALA A 12 -7.85 -29.03 -20.80
C ALA A 12 -7.27 -28.35 -19.56
N MET A 13 -8.00 -28.36 -18.44
CA MET A 13 -7.54 -27.78 -17.17
C MET A 13 -6.22 -28.39 -16.67
N VAL A 14 -6.05 -29.71 -16.81
CA VAL A 14 -4.82 -30.39 -16.37
C VAL A 14 -3.64 -30.03 -17.28
N ARG A 15 -3.88 -29.92 -18.59
CA ARG A 15 -2.86 -29.47 -19.54
C ARG A 15 -2.42 -28.03 -19.24
N ASP A 16 -3.38 -27.14 -19.03
CA ASP A 16 -3.14 -25.72 -18.76
C ASP A 16 -2.43 -25.49 -17.42
N ALA A 17 -2.86 -26.18 -16.37
CA ALA A 17 -2.21 -26.14 -15.05
C ALA A 17 -0.79 -26.74 -15.09
N SER A 18 -0.56 -27.78 -15.90
CA SER A 18 0.76 -28.41 -16.05
C SER A 18 1.74 -27.61 -16.91
N THR A 19 1.22 -26.69 -17.74
CA THR A 19 1.99 -25.71 -18.51
C THR A 19 2.16 -24.38 -17.77
N GLN A 20 1.34 -24.11 -16.75
CA GLN A 20 1.42 -22.91 -15.92
C GLN A 20 2.72 -22.84 -15.11
N ARG A 21 3.65 -22.08 -15.68
CA ARG A 21 4.43 -21.00 -15.04
C ARG A 21 5.32 -21.31 -13.83
N PHE A 22 5.60 -22.55 -13.49
CA PHE A 22 6.67 -22.82 -12.51
C PHE A 22 8.10 -22.51 -13.02
N ALA A 23 8.28 -22.28 -14.33
CA ALA A 23 9.61 -22.18 -14.95
C ALA A 23 9.95 -20.81 -15.56
N GLN A 24 8.98 -19.90 -15.75
CA GLN A 24 9.24 -18.65 -16.50
C GLN A 24 9.72 -17.48 -15.62
N GLY A 25 9.70 -17.61 -14.29
CA GLY A 25 10.19 -16.58 -13.36
C GLY A 25 11.59 -16.81 -12.79
N LEU A 26 12.24 -17.94 -13.06
CA LEU A 26 13.48 -18.30 -12.34
C LEU A 26 14.76 -17.66 -12.90
N GLY A 27 14.62 -16.70 -13.82
CA GLY A 27 15.73 -15.98 -14.44
C GLY A 27 15.92 -14.60 -13.84
N ASN A 28 16.94 -14.46 -13.00
CA ASN A 28 17.52 -13.22 -12.47
C ASN A 28 16.77 -12.53 -11.32
N VAL A 29 17.10 -12.92 -10.10
CA VAL A 29 16.97 -12.04 -8.92
C VAL A 29 18.02 -10.93 -9.06
N ALA A 30 17.62 -9.76 -9.50
CA ALA A 30 18.45 -8.57 -9.44
C ALA A 30 18.51 -8.08 -7.98
N THR A 31 19.54 -8.48 -7.24
CA THR A 31 19.90 -7.81 -5.99
C THR A 31 20.41 -6.40 -6.30
N LYS A 32 19.97 -5.39 -5.53
CA LYS A 32 20.50 -4.02 -5.55
C LYS A 32 21.92 -3.99 -4.95
N GLN A 33 22.86 -4.60 -5.66
CA GLN A 33 24.31 -4.55 -5.52
C GLN A 33 24.79 -5.40 -6.69
N GLY A 34 25.58 -4.83 -7.60
CA GLY A 34 25.98 -5.39 -8.90
C GLY A 34 26.84 -6.67 -8.85
N GLN A 35 26.45 -7.66 -8.05
CA GLN A 35 26.98 -9.01 -8.02
C GLN A 35 25.88 -9.97 -8.47
N THR A 36 25.94 -10.38 -9.73
CA THR A 36 25.16 -11.50 -10.24
C THR A 36 25.70 -12.79 -9.61
N LYS A 37 25.16 -13.20 -8.46
CA LYS A 37 25.37 -14.57 -7.99
C LYS A 37 24.67 -15.51 -8.97
N LYS A 38 25.45 -16.19 -9.81
CA LYS A 38 24.99 -17.35 -10.59
C LYS A 38 24.48 -18.38 -9.58
N VAL A 39 23.16 -18.52 -9.48
CA VAL A 39 22.55 -19.71 -8.87
C VAL A 39 22.94 -20.88 -9.77
N ASN A 40 23.55 -21.92 -9.22
CA ASN A 40 23.96 -23.11 -9.96
C ASN A 40 22.75 -23.66 -10.73
N THR A 41 22.79 -23.52 -12.06
CA THR A 41 21.70 -23.82 -13.01
C THR A 41 21.34 -25.32 -13.12
N GLY A 42 21.83 -26.16 -12.20
CA GLY A 42 21.59 -27.61 -12.18
C GLY A 42 20.59 -28.07 -11.12
N GLU A 43 20.30 -27.26 -10.10
CA GLU A 43 19.40 -27.64 -9.01
C GLU A 43 18.02 -27.00 -9.19
N LYS A 44 16.97 -27.80 -9.00
CA LYS A 44 15.60 -27.30 -9.02
C LYS A 44 15.46 -26.25 -7.91
N PRO A 45 14.87 -25.08 -8.18
CA PRO A 45 14.69 -24.06 -7.16
C PRO A 45 13.87 -24.63 -5.99
N THR A 46 14.22 -24.21 -4.78
CA THR A 46 13.40 -24.50 -3.61
C THR A 46 12.12 -23.66 -3.64
N VAL A 47 11.12 -24.08 -2.87
CA VAL A 47 9.88 -23.31 -2.69
C VAL A 47 10.19 -21.90 -2.18
N GLY A 48 11.16 -21.76 -1.27
CA GLY A 48 11.57 -20.45 -0.72
C GLY A 48 12.17 -19.51 -1.77
N VAL A 49 13.00 -20.02 -2.69
CA VAL A 49 13.57 -19.22 -3.79
C VAL A 49 12.46 -18.76 -4.75
N SER A 50 11.50 -19.64 -5.04
CA SER A 50 10.37 -19.30 -5.92
C SER A 50 9.46 -18.24 -5.29
N PHE A 51 9.11 -18.38 -4.00
CA PHE A 51 8.31 -17.42 -3.26
C PHE A 51 9.00 -16.04 -3.16
N ALA A 52 10.32 -16.02 -2.93
CA ALA A 52 11.06 -14.76 -2.89
C ALA A 52 11.04 -14.01 -4.23
N PHE A 53 11.09 -14.75 -5.35
CA PHE A 53 10.95 -14.16 -6.69
C PHE A 53 9.55 -13.59 -6.90
N GLU A 54 8.51 -14.37 -6.59
CA GLU A 54 7.11 -13.94 -6.71
C GLU A 54 6.82 -12.69 -5.85
N LEU A 55 7.36 -12.65 -4.63
CA LEU A 55 7.23 -11.49 -3.75
C LEU A 55 7.94 -10.27 -4.34
N SER A 56 9.14 -10.43 -4.92
CA SER A 56 9.87 -9.31 -5.53
C SER A 56 9.12 -8.73 -6.73
N ASP A 57 8.51 -9.59 -7.56
CA ASP A 57 7.72 -9.17 -8.71
C ASP A 57 6.44 -8.43 -8.29
N LEU A 58 5.78 -8.93 -7.23
CA LEU A 58 4.64 -8.26 -6.62
C LEU A 58 5.00 -6.87 -6.09
N ILE A 59 6.11 -6.73 -5.36
CA ILE A 59 6.55 -5.43 -4.83
C ILE A 59 6.77 -4.42 -5.96
N LYS A 60 7.45 -4.81 -7.06
CA LYS A 60 7.64 -3.93 -8.22
C LYS A 60 6.33 -3.45 -8.82
N THR A 61 5.33 -4.34 -8.88
CA THR A 61 4.00 -4.00 -9.40
C THR A 61 3.32 -2.98 -8.51
N ILE A 62 3.37 -3.16 -7.18
CA ILE A 62 2.78 -2.23 -6.21
C ILE A 62 3.49 -0.87 -6.25
N GLU A 63 4.83 -0.86 -6.32
CA GLU A 63 5.63 0.37 -6.42
C GLU A 63 5.33 1.20 -7.68
N GLY A 64 4.76 0.59 -8.71
CA GLY A 64 4.31 1.26 -9.94
C GLY A 64 2.92 1.91 -9.85
N THR A 65 2.26 1.85 -8.70
CA THR A 65 0.88 2.36 -8.49
C THR A 65 0.82 3.41 -7.39
N ASN A 66 -0.31 4.12 -7.30
CA ASN A 66 -0.61 4.93 -6.12
C ASN A 66 -1.20 4.04 -5.02
N ALA A 67 -0.49 3.92 -3.89
CA ALA A 67 -0.78 2.89 -2.90
C ALA A 67 -1.64 3.44 -1.75
N HIS A 68 -2.80 2.83 -1.55
CA HIS A 68 -3.62 3.06 -0.36
C HIS A 68 -3.36 1.99 0.71
N TYR A 69 -3.24 2.41 1.97
CA TYR A 69 -2.94 1.52 3.09
C TYR A 69 -4.13 1.39 4.04
N VAL A 70 -4.65 0.17 4.20
CA VAL A 70 -5.70 -0.17 5.18
C VAL A 70 -5.12 -1.10 6.24
N ARG A 71 -5.34 -0.79 7.52
CA ARG A 71 -4.93 -1.61 8.66
C ARG A 71 -6.16 -2.23 9.33
N CYS A 72 -6.25 -3.55 9.30
CA CYS A 72 -7.31 -4.28 10.01
C CYS A 72 -6.88 -4.54 11.46
N ILE A 73 -7.76 -4.28 12.43
CA ILE A 73 -7.51 -4.51 13.85
C ILE A 73 -8.52 -5.52 14.39
N LYS A 74 -8.04 -6.58 15.03
CA LYS A 74 -8.87 -7.58 15.71
C LYS A 74 -9.24 -7.09 17.12
N PRO A 75 -10.51 -6.81 17.43
CA PRO A 75 -10.91 -6.21 18.71
C PRO A 75 -10.79 -7.17 19.89
N ASN A 76 -10.97 -8.48 19.67
CA ASN A 76 -10.85 -9.51 20.69
C ASN A 76 -10.56 -10.89 20.07
N THR A 77 -10.04 -11.83 20.87
CA THR A 77 -9.77 -13.22 20.44
C THR A 77 -11.00 -14.13 20.44
N LYS A 78 -12.09 -13.72 21.09
CA LYS A 78 -13.30 -14.54 21.31
C LYS A 78 -14.31 -14.47 20.15
N ALA A 79 -14.03 -13.70 19.10
CA ALA A 79 -14.96 -13.42 18.00
C ALA A 79 -16.33 -12.89 18.47
N SER A 80 -16.34 -12.14 19.58
CA SER A 80 -17.56 -11.50 20.07
C SER A 80 -17.68 -10.08 19.51
N PRO A 81 -18.84 -9.65 19.02
CA PRO A 81 -19.00 -8.32 18.42
C PRO A 81 -18.86 -7.17 19.43
N THR A 82 -19.14 -7.41 20.71
CA THR A 82 -19.13 -6.36 21.76
C THR A 82 -17.90 -6.39 22.64
N ALA A 83 -17.09 -7.45 22.58
CA ALA A 83 -15.90 -7.56 23.41
C ALA A 83 -14.75 -6.72 22.85
N TRP A 84 -14.13 -5.93 23.72
CA TRP A 84 -12.95 -5.12 23.40
C TRP A 84 -11.78 -5.53 24.30
N ASN A 85 -10.66 -5.87 23.68
CA ASN A 85 -9.40 -6.13 24.39
C ASN A 85 -8.40 -5.03 24.03
N GLU A 86 -8.22 -4.10 24.97
CA GLU A 86 -7.37 -2.94 24.81
C GLU A 86 -5.92 -3.31 24.53
N LYS A 87 -5.33 -4.22 25.33
CA LYS A 87 -3.93 -4.64 25.16
C LYS A 87 -3.69 -5.24 23.78
N LEU A 88 -4.57 -6.13 23.33
CA LEU A 88 -4.48 -6.76 22.01
C LEU A 88 -4.54 -5.72 20.88
N CYS A 89 -5.45 -4.75 20.98
CA CYS A 89 -5.56 -3.69 19.97
C CYS A 89 -4.34 -2.77 19.97
N LEU A 90 -3.86 -2.40 21.17
CA LEU A 90 -2.67 -1.57 21.34
C LEU A 90 -1.44 -2.24 20.74
N ASP A 91 -1.19 -3.51 21.06
CA ASP A 91 -0.07 -4.29 20.52
C ASP A 91 -0.13 -4.35 18.98
N GLN A 92 -1.32 -4.58 18.40
CA GLN A 92 -1.51 -4.55 16.94
C GLN A 92 -1.19 -3.19 16.32
N LEU A 93 -1.58 -2.08 16.96
CA LEU A 93 -1.30 -0.74 16.47
C LEU A 93 0.21 -0.42 16.49
N ILE A 94 0.91 -0.89 17.52
CA ILE A 94 2.37 -0.78 17.63
C ILE A 94 3.05 -1.61 16.54
N TYR A 95 2.73 -2.91 16.42
CA TYR A 95 3.39 -3.79 15.46
C TYR A 95 3.08 -3.47 13.99
N SER A 96 1.93 -2.84 13.72
CA SER A 96 1.55 -2.42 12.36
C SER A 96 2.13 -1.07 11.93
N GLY A 97 2.88 -0.39 12.81
CA GLY A 97 3.56 0.86 12.50
C GLY A 97 2.65 2.10 12.54
N VAL A 98 1.43 1.98 13.08
CA VAL A 98 0.43 3.08 13.02
C VAL A 98 0.91 4.28 13.85
N PHE A 99 1.50 4.04 15.02
CA PHE A 99 1.99 5.13 15.88
C PHE A 99 3.21 5.83 15.28
N GLU A 100 4.07 5.10 14.58
CA GLU A 100 5.22 5.62 13.86
C GLU A 100 4.78 6.54 12.72
N VAL A 101 3.76 6.15 11.96
CA VAL A 101 3.16 6.99 10.91
C VAL A 101 2.56 8.26 11.51
N VAL A 102 1.82 8.14 12.62
CA VAL A 102 1.28 9.31 13.34
C VAL A 102 2.41 10.24 13.80
N LYS A 103 3.49 9.67 14.35
CA LYS A 103 4.66 10.45 14.80
C LYS A 103 5.29 11.22 13.66
N ILE A 104 5.55 10.58 12.51
CA ILE A 104 6.12 11.22 11.32
C ILE A 104 5.19 12.35 10.82
N ARG A 105 3.89 12.09 10.70
CA ARG A 105 2.91 13.09 10.25
C ARG A 105 2.85 14.31 11.18
N LYS A 106 2.98 14.11 12.50
CA LYS A 106 3.01 15.19 13.49
C LYS A 106 4.27 16.06 13.44
N LEU A 107 5.40 15.53 12.96
CA LEU A 107 6.63 16.31 12.80
C LEU A 107 6.56 17.27 11.61
N GLY A 108 5.62 17.05 10.68
CA GLY A 108 5.29 18.00 9.63
C GLY A 108 4.09 18.88 9.99
N TYR A 109 3.29 19.19 8.98
CA TYR A 109 2.01 19.86 9.12
C TYR A 109 0.93 18.93 8.57
N PRO A 110 0.27 18.10 9.39
CA PRO A 110 -0.64 17.07 8.89
C PRO A 110 -1.96 17.64 8.34
N PHE A 111 -2.25 18.92 8.62
CA PHE A 111 -3.46 19.59 8.19
C PHE A 111 -3.15 20.62 7.11
N TRP A 112 -3.68 20.38 5.91
CA TRP A 112 -3.56 21.28 4.77
C TRP A 112 -4.98 21.75 4.43
N MET A 113 -5.16 23.06 4.32
CA MET A 113 -6.46 23.65 4.05
C MET A 113 -6.29 24.77 3.04
N ASP A 114 -7.14 24.78 2.01
CA ASP A 114 -7.18 25.89 1.06
C ASP A 114 -7.49 27.21 1.78
N HIS A 115 -6.82 28.28 1.37
CA HIS A 115 -6.95 29.59 2.01
C HIS A 115 -8.39 30.10 2.06
N ARG A 116 -9.22 29.81 1.05
CA ARG A 116 -10.63 30.24 1.04
C ARG A 116 -11.45 29.47 2.05
N VAL A 117 -11.19 28.16 2.19
CA VAL A 117 -11.84 27.31 3.20
C VAL A 117 -11.44 27.78 4.59
N PHE A 118 -10.16 28.07 4.79
CA PHE A 118 -9.63 28.60 6.05
C PHE A 118 -10.24 29.95 6.41
N ALA A 119 -10.22 30.93 5.49
CA ALA A 119 -10.75 32.26 5.71
C ALA A 119 -12.26 32.26 5.97
N ARG A 120 -13.02 31.43 5.24
CA ARG A 120 -14.45 31.26 5.49
C ARG A 120 -14.73 30.64 6.87
N ARG A 121 -13.92 29.66 7.29
CA ARG A 121 -14.11 28.95 8.56
C ARG A 121 -13.69 29.77 9.77
N TYR A 122 -12.60 30.53 9.67
CA TYR A 122 -11.95 31.19 10.81
C TYR A 122 -11.89 32.72 10.71
N GLY A 123 -12.36 33.32 9.61
CA GLY A 123 -12.25 34.77 9.38
C GLY A 123 -13.02 35.64 10.37
N TRP A 124 -14.01 35.08 11.06
CA TRP A 124 -14.73 35.76 12.15
C TRP A 124 -13.88 35.91 13.43
N LEU A 125 -12.77 35.19 13.55
CA LEU A 125 -11.79 35.37 14.63
C LEU A 125 -10.90 36.61 14.40
N ILE A 126 -10.95 37.21 13.20
CA ILE A 126 -10.17 38.40 12.87
C ILE A 126 -10.94 39.64 13.36
N PRO A 127 -10.34 40.50 14.21
CA PRO A 127 -10.92 41.78 14.62
C PRO A 127 -11.38 42.61 13.42
N ALA A 128 -12.45 43.38 13.58
CA ALA A 128 -13.07 44.12 12.47
C ALA A 128 -12.10 45.11 11.82
N GLU A 129 -11.15 45.65 12.59
CA GLU A 129 -10.15 46.63 12.18
C GLU A 129 -9.05 46.03 11.29
N SER A 130 -8.83 44.72 11.37
CA SER A 130 -7.80 44.00 10.60
C SER A 130 -8.38 43.08 9.53
N ARG A 131 -9.70 43.12 9.32
CA ARG A 131 -10.36 42.31 8.29
C ARG A 131 -9.98 42.84 6.90
N PRO A 132 -9.40 42.00 6.02
CA PRO A 132 -9.06 42.44 4.67
C PRO A 132 -10.33 42.85 3.91
N VAL A 133 -10.36 44.11 3.48
CA VAL A 133 -11.46 44.70 2.71
C VAL A 133 -11.32 44.27 1.25
N SER A 134 -11.68 43.02 0.91
CA SER A 134 -12.04 42.75 -0.49
C SER A 134 -13.02 41.59 -0.65
N SER A 135 -14.09 41.93 -1.36
CA SER A 135 -15.18 41.09 -1.85
C SER A 135 -14.79 40.14 -3.00
N SER A 136 -13.50 39.98 -3.33
CA SER A 136 -13.08 39.23 -4.54
C SER A 136 -12.53 37.80 -4.28
N PHE A 137 -12.25 37.42 -3.03
CA PHE A 137 -11.74 36.08 -2.72
C PHE A 137 -12.79 34.96 -2.84
N ALA A 138 -14.07 35.31 -3.00
CA ALA A 138 -15.16 34.34 -3.06
C ALA A 138 -15.28 33.62 -4.42
N GLU A 139 -14.87 34.22 -5.54
CA GLU A 139 -15.30 33.74 -6.87
C GLU A 139 -14.30 32.83 -7.60
N ALA A 140 -12.98 33.04 -7.48
CA ALA A 140 -12.01 32.29 -8.29
C ALA A 140 -11.73 30.81 -7.86
N GLY A 141 -12.52 30.23 -6.95
CA GLY A 141 -12.17 29.00 -6.22
C GLY A 141 -12.91 27.75 -6.65
N SER A 142 -13.92 27.90 -7.50
CA SER A 142 -14.77 26.79 -7.94
C SER A 142 -14.08 25.78 -8.85
N LYS A 143 -12.84 26.05 -9.32
CA LYS A 143 -12.11 25.18 -10.27
C LYS A 143 -10.96 24.37 -9.66
N ALA A 144 -10.54 24.62 -8.42
CA ALA A 144 -9.36 23.96 -7.82
C ALA A 144 -9.69 22.88 -6.77
N ALA A 145 -10.97 22.71 -6.40
CA ALA A 145 -11.39 21.74 -5.38
C ALA A 145 -11.17 20.27 -5.79
N ASN A 146 -10.90 19.98 -7.06
CA ASN A 146 -10.68 18.62 -7.56
C ASN A 146 -9.20 18.18 -7.61
N ALA A 147 -8.26 18.98 -7.09
CA ALA A 147 -6.82 18.71 -7.24
C ALA A 147 -6.08 18.39 -5.93
N ILE A 148 -6.81 18.29 -4.80
CA ILE A 148 -6.20 18.05 -3.47
C ILE A 148 -6.67 16.70 -2.90
N ASP A 149 -6.84 15.70 -3.76
CA ASP A 149 -6.47 14.32 -3.42
C ASP A 149 -5.00 14.15 -3.85
N ARG A 150 -4.09 14.75 -3.08
CA ARG A 150 -2.70 14.29 -3.08
C ARG A 150 -2.60 13.30 -1.93
N GLU A 151 -2.68 12.03 -2.31
CA GLU A 151 -2.25 10.87 -1.52
C GLU A 151 -0.85 11.07 -0.92
#